data_AF-A0A8K0HR03-F1
#
_entry.id   AF-A0A8K0HR03-F1
#
_cell.length_a   1.000
_cell.length_b   1.000
_cell.length_c   1.000
_cell.angle_alpha   90.00
_cell.angle_beta   90.00
_cell.angle_gamma   90.00
#
_symmetry.space_group_name_H-M   'P 1'
#
loop_
_entity.id
_entity.type
_entity.pdbx_description
1 polymer ?
#
loop_
_entity_poly.entity_id
_entity_poly.type
_entity_poly.pdbx_seq_one_letter_code
_entity_poly.pdbx_strand_id
1 'polypeptide(L)'
;MFHNGMVVKLQSYHEKYLHAVDDQTSVIQGDNVATNNVKWRVESVPGSDTLIRLKSCYGKYLAASDEPFLLVLQVFKSIRHRPADVRTLPSIGSQSEEGIK
;
A
#
# COMPACT_ATOMS: atom_id res chain seq x y z
N MET A 1 29.75 -1.71 11.71
CA MET A 1 29.35 -3.13 11.63
C MET A 1 28.13 -3.36 12.50
N PHE A 2 27.21 -4.24 12.08
CA PHE A 2 26.10 -4.66 12.93
C PHE A 2 26.57 -5.73 13.90
N HIS A 3 26.29 -5.55 15.18
CA HIS A 3 26.64 -6.52 16.22
C HIS A 3 25.49 -7.50 16.41
N ASN A 4 25.84 -8.75 16.72
CA ASN A 4 24.85 -9.76 17.07
C ASN A 4 23.99 -9.29 18.26
N GLY A 5 22.67 -9.46 18.15
CA GLY A 5 21.72 -9.03 19.17
C GLY A 5 21.28 -7.57 19.07
N MET A 6 21.81 -6.79 18.12
CA MET A 6 21.30 -5.44 17.85
C MET A 6 19.84 -5.51 17.39
N VAL A 7 19.03 -4.57 17.88
CA VAL A 7 17.64 -4.43 17.45
C VAL A 7 17.56 -3.23 16.52
N VAL A 8 17.04 -3.45 15.31
CA VAL A 8 16.91 -2.44 14.25
C VAL A 8 15.46 -2.31 13.81
N LYS A 9 15.16 -1.18 13.17
CA LYS A 9 13.90 -0.93 12.48
C LYS A 9 14.21 -0.65 11.01
N LEU A 10 13.52 -1.31 10.09
CA LEU A 10 13.68 -1.09 8.67
C LEU A 10 12.65 -0.07 8.22
N GLN A 11 13.11 1.12 7.86
CA GLN A 11 12.27 2.21 7.35
C GLN A 11 12.41 2.27 5.82
N SER A 12 11.29 2.32 5.12
CA SER A 12 11.24 2.54 3.68
C SER A 12 11.34 4.02 3.35
N TYR A 13 11.50 4.34 2.06
CA TYR A 13 11.52 5.72 1.59
C TYR A 13 10.23 6.50 1.92
N HIS A 14 9.10 5.81 1.98
CA HIS A 14 7.80 6.42 2.33
C HIS A 14 7.58 6.54 3.84
N GLU A 15 8.66 6.53 4.62
CA GLU A 15 8.66 6.59 6.08
C GLU A 15 7.88 5.44 6.76
N LYS A 16 7.56 4.39 6.01
CA LYS A 16 6.87 3.19 6.53
C LYS A 16 7.87 2.22 7.11
N TYR A 17 7.48 1.54 8.17
CA TYR A 17 8.32 0.54 8.80
C TYR A 17 7.94 -0.86 8.38
N LEU A 18 8.90 -1.79 8.42
CA LEU A 18 8.65 -3.21 8.20
C LEU A 18 8.14 -3.88 9.49
N HIS A 19 6.94 -4.46 9.46
CA HIS A 19 6.28 -5.11 10.58
C HIS A 19 6.13 -6.61 10.35
N ALA A 20 6.44 -7.41 11.35
CA ALA A 20 5.98 -8.80 11.38
C ALA A 20 4.49 -8.84 11.77
N VAL A 21 3.67 -9.51 10.97
CA VAL A 21 2.24 -9.68 11.26
C VAL A 21 2.04 -10.80 12.30
N ASP A 22 0.95 -10.75 13.04
CA ASP A 22 0.62 -11.70 14.11
C ASP A 22 0.38 -13.14 13.60
N ASP A 23 0.22 -13.31 12.28
CA ASP A 23 0.19 -14.60 11.61
C ASP A 23 1.57 -15.30 11.60
N GLN A 24 2.63 -14.59 12.03
CA GLN A 24 4.02 -15.05 12.14
C GLN A 24 4.69 -15.42 10.81
N THR A 25 3.98 -15.29 9.69
CA THR A 25 4.42 -15.66 8.35
C THR A 25 4.49 -14.46 7.43
N SER A 26 3.62 -13.47 7.62
CA SER A 26 3.54 -12.30 6.76
C SER A 26 4.29 -11.11 7.34
N VAL A 27 4.68 -10.23 6.42
CA VAL A 27 5.37 -8.99 6.73
C VAL A 27 4.66 -7.87 5.98
N ILE A 28 4.34 -6.78 6.67
CA ILE A 28 3.64 -5.62 6.09
C ILE A 28 4.44 -4.33 6.32
N GLN A 29 4.13 -3.31 5.53
CA GLN A 29 4.65 -1.96 5.76
C GLN A 29 3.58 -1.05 6.36
N GLY A 30 3.93 -0.31 7.41
CA GLY A 30 2.98 0.60 8.07
C GLY A 30 3.64 1.66 8.93
N ASP A 31 2.86 2.68 9.28
CA ASP A 31 3.36 3.92 9.91
C ASP A 31 3.59 3.77 11.42
N ASN A 32 3.18 2.65 12.03
CA ASN A 32 3.19 2.50 13.49
C ASN A 32 4.56 2.08 14.06
N VAL A 33 5.40 3.05 14.38
CA VAL A 33 6.78 2.85 14.84
C VAL A 33 6.89 2.23 16.25
N ALA A 34 5.80 2.26 17.03
CA ALA A 34 5.81 1.95 18.47
C ALA A 34 5.61 0.47 18.81
N THR A 35 5.24 -0.37 17.84
CA THR A 35 4.97 -1.79 18.07
C THR A 35 6.25 -2.60 18.19
N ASN A 36 6.22 -3.66 19.01
CA ASN A 36 7.33 -4.64 19.06
C ASN A 36 7.50 -5.38 17.72
N ASN A 37 6.45 -5.42 16.90
CA ASN A 37 6.42 -6.03 15.58
C ASN A 37 7.39 -5.38 14.57
N VAL A 38 7.79 -4.13 14.81
CA VAL A 38 8.78 -3.40 13.98
C VAL A 38 10.22 -3.72 14.39
N LYS A 39 10.43 -4.36 15.54
CA LYS A 39 11.77 -4.63 16.06
C LYS A 39 12.31 -5.91 15.42
N TRP A 40 13.41 -5.77 14.69
CA TRP A 40 14.13 -6.89 14.08
C TRP A 40 15.46 -7.07 14.79
N ARG A 41 15.71 -8.26 15.33
CA ARG A 41 17.00 -8.61 15.92
C ARG A 41 17.95 -9.05 14.81
N VAL A 42 19.11 -8.41 14.75
CA VAL A 42 20.20 -8.78 13.85
C VAL A 42 20.99 -9.92 14.48
N GLU A 43 21.08 -11.04 13.76
CA GLU A 43 21.93 -12.17 14.11
C GLU A 43 23.00 -12.33 13.02
N SER A 44 24.27 -12.37 13.42
CA SER A 44 25.38 -12.67 12.51
C SER A 44 25.38 -14.15 12.14
N VAL A 45 25.65 -14.48 10.88
CA VAL A 45 25.72 -15.88 10.44
C VAL A 45 27.13 -16.44 10.70
N PRO A 46 27.28 -17.54 11.45
CA PRO A 46 28.58 -18.18 11.62
C PRO A 46 29.18 -18.56 10.26
N GLY A 47 30.43 -18.15 10.01
CA GLY A 47 31.13 -18.45 8.76
C GLY A 47 30.93 -17.43 7.64
N SER A 48 30.26 -16.29 7.91
CA SER A 48 30.20 -15.17 6.96
C SER A 48 30.17 -13.82 7.68
N ASP A 49 31.09 -12.94 7.32
CA ASP A 49 31.17 -11.58 7.88
C ASP A 49 30.23 -10.59 7.17
N THR A 50 29.63 -10.99 6.04
CA THR A 50 28.76 -10.15 5.22
C THR A 50 27.29 -10.50 5.33
N LEU A 51 26.96 -11.70 5.83
CA LEU A 51 25.59 -12.18 5.95
C LEU A 51 25.03 -11.92 7.35
N ILE A 52 23.84 -11.35 7.37
CA ILE A 52 23.04 -11.14 8.57
C ILE A 52 21.68 -11.80 8.41
N ARG A 53 21.10 -12.25 9.53
CA ARG A 53 19.72 -12.71 9.63
C ARG A 53 18.94 -11.73 10.46
N LEU A 54 17.73 -11.42 10.01
CA LEU A 54 16.82 -10.55 10.73
C LEU A 54 15.73 -11.42 11.35
N LYS A 55 15.64 -11.40 12.68
CA LYS A 55 14.67 -12.18 13.45
C LYS A 55 13.55 -11.29 13.95
N SER A 56 12.31 -11.69 13.70
CA SER A 56 11.10 -10.98 14.16
C SER A 56 10.89 -11.18 15.67
N CYS A 57 9.97 -10.39 16.25
CA CYS A 57 9.49 -10.58 17.63
C CYS A 57 8.90 -11.98 17.90
N TYR A 58 8.46 -12.69 16.86
CA TYR A 58 7.94 -14.06 16.91
C TYR A 58 9.02 -15.14 16.84
N GLY A 59 10.30 -14.74 16.77
CA GLY A 59 11.41 -15.66 16.66
C GLY A 59 11.58 -16.32 15.28
N LYS A 60 10.85 -15.82 14.27
CA LYS A 60 10.97 -16.24 12.86
C LYS A 60 12.00 -15.38 12.14
N TYR A 61 12.54 -15.91 11.05
CA TYR A 61 13.53 -15.20 10.24
C TYR A 61 12.87 -14.56 9.03
N LEU A 62 13.27 -13.33 8.72
CA LEU A 62 12.89 -12.67 7.48
C LEU A 62 13.54 -13.39 6.30
N ALA A 63 12.72 -13.87 5.39
CA ALA A 63 13.15 -14.49 4.14
C ALA A 63 12.52 -13.72 2.97
N ALA A 64 13.26 -13.62 1.87
CA ALA A 64 12.67 -13.25 0.61
C ALA A 64 11.91 -14.48 0.08
N SER A 65 10.64 -14.30 -0.27
CA SER A 65 9.90 -15.28 -1.05
C SER A 65 10.01 -14.89 -2.52
N ASP A 66 10.18 -15.88 -3.40
CA ASP A 66 10.07 -15.70 -4.85
C ASP A 66 8.60 -15.68 -5.31
N GLU A 67 7.65 -15.85 -4.38
CA GLU A 67 6.24 -15.75 -4.71
C GLU A 67 5.84 -14.31 -5.05
N PRO A 68 5.18 -14.09 -6.21
CA PRO A 68 4.72 -12.77 -6.59
C PRO A 68 3.62 -12.31 -5.64
N PHE A 69 3.90 -11.30 -4.81
CA PHE A 69 2.86 -10.65 -4.02
C PHE A 69 2.15 -9.59 -4.86
N LEU A 70 0.81 -9.63 -4.88
CA LEU A 70 -0.01 -8.64 -5.59
C LEU A 70 -0.04 -7.32 -4.81
N LEU A 71 0.84 -6.38 -5.16
CA LEU A 71 0.72 -4.94 -4.81
C LEU A 71 -0.43 -4.29 -5.58
N VAL A 72 -1.66 -4.76 -5.42
CA VAL A 72 -2.81 -4.05 -5.98
C VAL A 72 -3.46 -3.28 -4.85
N LEU A 73 -3.36 -1.95 -4.91
CA LEU A 73 -4.31 -0.91 -4.47
C LEU A 73 -3.52 0.42 -4.59
N GLN A 74 -3.67 1.18 -5.68
CA GLN A 74 -4.66 2.25 -5.73
C GLN A 74 -4.89 2.69 -7.20
N VAL A 75 -5.99 2.25 -7.82
CA VAL A 75 -6.44 2.80 -9.12
C VAL A 75 -7.43 3.91 -8.81
N PHE A 76 -7.00 5.17 -8.94
CA PHE A 76 -7.94 6.29 -9.04
C PHE A 76 -8.38 6.42 -10.50
N LYS A 77 -9.67 6.18 -10.78
CA LYS A 77 -10.29 6.59 -12.04
C LYS A 77 -10.97 7.94 -11.82
N SER A 78 -10.41 9.02 -12.37
CA SER A 78 -11.13 10.29 -12.48
C SER A 78 -11.86 10.35 -13.82
N ILE A 79 -13.19 10.30 -13.81
CA ILE A 79 -14.00 10.61 -15.00
C ILE A 79 -14.19 12.12 -15.02
N ARG A 80 -13.54 12.81 -15.97
CA ARG A 80 -13.83 14.22 -16.26
C ARG A 80 -14.90 14.27 -17.34
N HIS A 81 -16.11 14.68 -16.98
CA HIS A 81 -17.10 15.09 -17.97
C HIS A 81 -16.67 16.43 -18.57
N ARG A 82 -16.64 16.55 -19.91
CA ARG A 82 -16.58 17.86 -20.58
C ARG A 82 -17.88 18.62 -20.24
N PRO A 83 -17.84 19.92 -19.94
CA PRO A 83 -19.08 20.68 -19.80
C PRO A 83 -19.82 20.64 -21.14
N ALA A 84 -21.10 20.32 -21.10
CA ALA A 84 -21.95 20.34 -22.28
C ALA A 84 -22.00 21.78 -22.83
N ASP A 85 -21.74 21.93 -24.13
CA ASP A 85 -21.86 23.21 -24.83
C ASP A 85 -23.33 23.61 -24.88
N VAL A 86 -23.68 24.68 -24.16
CA VAL A 86 -25.03 25.27 -24.18
C VAL A 86 -25.14 26.08 -25.45
N ARG A 87 -25.56 25.46 -26.55
CA ARG A 87 -26.17 26.10 -27.73
C ARG A 87 -26.69 25.04 -28.68
N THR A 88 -27.99 24.76 -28.59
CA THR A 88 -28.94 24.71 -29.72
C THR A 88 -30.30 24.38 -29.11
N LEU A 89 -31.13 25.40 -28.89
CA LEU A 89 -32.57 25.19 -28.72
C LEU A 89 -33.15 25.02 -30.13
N PRO A 90 -33.84 23.91 -30.45
CA PRO A 90 -34.71 23.90 -31.61
C PRO A 90 -35.96 24.73 -31.29
N SER A 91 -36.20 25.74 -32.13
CA SER A 91 -37.46 26.46 -32.23
C SER A 91 -38.59 25.45 -32.47
N ILE A 92 -39.49 25.28 -31.51
CA ILE A 92 -40.78 24.61 -31.74
C ILE A 92 -41.76 25.71 -32.15
N GLY A 93 -41.92 25.82 -33.46
CA GLY A 93 -43.02 26.54 -34.09
C GLY A 93 -44.36 25.86 -33.79
N SER A 94 -45.36 26.72 -33.64
CA SER A 94 -46.78 26.46 -33.43
C SER A 94 -47.38 25.46 -34.42
N GLN A 95 -48.33 24.64 -33.96
CA GLN A 95 -49.59 24.39 -34.67
C GLN A 95 -50.76 24.18 -33.68
N SER A 96 -51.89 24.71 -34.14
CA SER A 96 -53.28 24.77 -33.64
C SER A 96 -53.93 23.38 -33.46
N GLU A 97 -55.04 23.17 -32.76
CA GLU A 97 -56.40 23.67 -33.05
C GLU A 97 -57.40 23.31 -31.92
N GLU A 98 -58.45 24.14 -31.82
CA GLU A 98 -59.86 23.82 -31.50
C GLU A 98 -60.30 23.41 -30.07
N GLY A 99 -60.95 24.38 -29.40
CA GLY A 99 -62.40 24.36 -29.23
C GLY A 99 -62.99 23.68 -27.99
N ILE A 100 -63.43 24.47 -26.99
CA ILE A 100 -64.60 24.13 -26.15
C ILE A 100 -65.41 25.39 -25.81
N LYS A 101 -66.63 25.41 -26.38
CA LYS A 101 -67.90 26.09 -26.04
C LYS A 101 -67.98 27.61 -25.86
#